data_AF-A0A3D3R393-F1
#
_entry.id   AF-A0A3D3R393-F1
#
_cell.length_a   1.000
_cell.length_b   1.000
_cell.length_c   1.000
_cell.angle_alpha   90.00
_cell.angle_beta   90.00
_cell.angle_gamma   90.00
#
_symmetry.space_group_name_H-M   'P 1'
#
loop_
_entity.id
_entity.type
_entity.pdbx_description
1 polymer ?
#
loop_
_entity_poly.entity_id
_entity_poly.type
_entity_poly.pdbx_seq_one_letter_code
_entity_poly.pdbx_strand_id
1 'polypeptide(L)'
;MKIIHRVSFTPNVEPLETLRELGVRVEEPSSSLVRLVAFDIEESNSVWPVVESLIEKWSMGDVVITKFTMSELKKADSLRMITSWHHGYPQPDDDFRYLSASFDLTEFCDKCGIGKYQNAPIRMVQEPKWGEKNILQLHWIYDEFFVLPDVWEKVFKPFGIGCVPVIHHLSGIELKTVVQLDLNTIADSELQLSKDQPCELCTSCRRKKYLPICRGLFPSLVTTPTKQNVKTQEYFGSGASAWKSIIISSRLFQQITLHELKGVNFIPCN
;
A
#
# COMPACT_ATOMS: atom_id res chain seq x y z
N MET A 1 19.34 2.74 -5.45
CA MET A 1 18.28 2.15 -4.62
C MET A 1 18.92 1.36 -3.49
N LYS A 2 18.19 1.13 -2.40
CA LYS A 2 18.62 0.31 -1.26
C LYS A 2 17.53 -0.70 -0.94
N ILE A 3 17.90 -1.93 -0.64
CA ILE A 3 16.96 -2.93 -0.14
C ILE A 3 17.13 -3.00 1.38
N ILE A 4 16.02 -2.87 2.08
CA ILE A 4 15.92 -2.79 3.53
C ILE A 4 15.02 -3.92 4.00
N HIS A 5 15.47 -4.67 4.99
CA HIS A 5 14.69 -5.67 5.68
C HIS A 5 14.21 -5.08 7.01
N ARG A 6 12.89 -4.96 7.19
CA ARG A 6 12.29 -4.66 8.48
C ARG A 6 11.90 -5.97 9.14
N VAL A 7 12.75 -6.40 10.07
CA VAL A 7 12.63 -7.68 10.76
C VAL A 7 11.90 -7.45 12.07
N SER A 8 10.94 -8.30 12.39
CA SER A 8 10.16 -8.25 13.62
C SER A 8 10.07 -9.62 14.28
N PHE A 9 10.20 -9.64 15.61
CA PHE A 9 10.18 -10.88 16.37
C PHE A 9 9.81 -10.63 17.83
N THR A 10 9.41 -11.70 18.53
CA THR A 10 9.25 -11.64 19.99
C THR A 10 10.60 -11.93 20.63
N PRO A 11 11.16 -11.02 21.44
CA PRO A 11 12.51 -11.12 21.94
C PRO A 11 12.66 -12.21 23.00
N ASN A 12 13.77 -12.91 22.90
CA ASN A 12 14.38 -13.82 23.85
C ASN A 12 15.89 -13.47 23.95
N VAL A 13 16.55 -13.98 24.99
CA VAL A 13 17.92 -13.55 25.34
C VAL A 13 18.91 -13.80 24.20
N GLU A 14 18.92 -15.01 23.61
CA GLU A 14 19.89 -15.38 22.57
C GLU A 14 19.83 -14.46 21.34
N PRO A 15 18.69 -14.31 20.63
CA PRO A 15 18.57 -13.35 19.53
C PRO A 15 18.95 -11.90 19.84
N LEU A 16 18.55 -11.36 20.99
CA LEU A 16 18.90 -9.98 21.33
C LEU A 16 20.41 -9.80 21.53
N GLU A 17 21.04 -10.72 22.25
CA GLU A 17 22.47 -10.70 22.54
C GLU A 17 23.29 -10.87 21.25
N THR A 18 22.94 -11.86 20.42
CA THR A 18 23.62 -12.08 19.13
C THR A 18 23.47 -10.87 18.20
N LEU A 19 22.28 -10.27 18.07
CA LEU A 19 22.08 -9.08 17.24
C LEU A 19 22.90 -7.88 17.78
N ARG A 20 22.98 -7.72 19.10
CA ARG A 20 23.79 -6.68 19.74
C ARG A 20 25.28 -6.87 19.48
N GLU A 21 25.79 -8.10 19.55
CA GLU A 21 27.18 -8.44 19.23
C GLU A 21 27.53 -8.15 17.76
N LEU A 22 26.56 -8.33 16.85
CA LEU A 22 26.67 -7.96 15.44
C LEU A 22 26.53 -6.44 15.19
N GLY A 23 26.28 -5.63 16.24
CA GLY A 23 26.08 -4.19 16.12
C GLY A 23 24.72 -3.79 15.54
N VAL A 24 23.75 -4.71 15.49
CA VAL A 24 22.39 -4.43 15.01
C VAL A 24 21.59 -3.79 16.14
N ARG A 25 21.09 -2.58 15.90
CA ARG A 25 20.26 -1.86 16.85
C ARG A 25 18.81 -2.30 16.73
N VAL A 26 18.31 -2.97 17.77
CA VAL A 26 16.91 -3.35 17.90
C VAL A 26 16.10 -2.22 18.55
N GLU A 27 14.94 -1.91 18.00
CA GLU A 27 13.98 -0.94 18.54
C GLU A 27 13.41 -1.44 19.88
N GLU A 28 13.13 -0.52 20.80
CA GLU A 28 12.42 -0.86 22.02
C GLU A 28 10.94 -1.19 21.72
N PRO A 29 10.30 -2.07 22.51
CA PRO A 29 8.88 -2.36 22.35
C PRO A 29 8.05 -1.08 22.45
N SER A 30 7.09 -0.91 21.53
CA SER A 30 6.21 0.27 21.51
C SER A 30 5.20 0.31 22.68
N SER A 31 5.04 -0.80 23.40
CA SER A 31 4.18 -0.93 24.58
C SER A 31 4.68 -2.03 25.50
N SER A 32 4.55 -1.87 26.81
CA SER A 32 4.85 -2.92 27.80
C SER A 32 3.96 -4.16 27.67
N LEU A 33 2.81 -4.03 26.99
CA LEU A 33 1.87 -5.13 26.74
C LEU A 33 2.21 -5.95 25.48
N VAL A 34 2.96 -5.37 24.54
CA VAL A 34 3.33 -6.01 23.27
C VAL A 34 4.84 -6.17 23.23
N ARG A 35 5.32 -7.41 23.38
CA ARG A 35 6.76 -7.68 23.40
C ARG A 35 7.42 -7.63 22.02
N LEU A 36 6.67 -7.46 20.93
CA LEU A 36 7.22 -7.45 19.58
C LEU A 36 8.23 -6.30 19.43
N VAL A 37 9.45 -6.63 19.01
CA VAL A 37 10.50 -5.67 18.64
C VAL A 37 10.78 -5.74 17.15
N ALA A 38 11.42 -4.71 16.62
CA ALA A 38 11.83 -4.68 15.22
C ALA A 38 13.21 -4.04 15.04
N PHE A 39 13.83 -4.30 13.90
CA PHE A 39 14.99 -3.56 13.43
C PHE A 39 14.97 -3.47 11.90
N ASP A 40 15.65 -2.46 11.38
CA ASP A 40 15.86 -2.29 9.95
C ASP A 40 17.34 -2.56 9.61
N ILE A 41 17.61 -3.35 8.58
CA ILE A 41 18.97 -3.59 8.06
C ILE A 41 19.00 -3.50 6.53
N GLU A 42 20.02 -2.82 6.00
CA GLU A 42 20.26 -2.76 4.54
C GLU A 42 21.05 -3.99 4.09
N GLU A 43 20.74 -4.57 2.92
CA GLU A 43 21.51 -5.70 2.37
C GLU A 43 22.99 -5.39 2.12
N SER A 44 23.31 -4.11 1.89
CA SER A 44 24.70 -3.64 1.73
C SER A 44 25.48 -3.57 3.05
N ASN A 45 24.84 -3.83 4.19
CA ASN A 45 25.52 -3.91 5.47
C ASN A 45 26.41 -5.17 5.51
N SER A 46 27.65 -5.03 5.99
CA SER A 46 28.61 -6.15 6.04
C SER A 46 28.15 -7.33 6.88
N VAL A 47 27.25 -7.13 7.87
CA VAL A 47 26.71 -8.23 8.70
C VAL A 47 25.45 -8.86 8.11
N TRP A 48 24.91 -8.35 7.00
CA TRP A 48 23.66 -8.82 6.41
C TRP A 48 23.61 -10.35 6.16
N PRO A 49 24.61 -11.00 5.55
CA PRO A 49 24.54 -12.45 5.28
C PRO A 49 24.38 -13.30 6.56
N VAL A 50 24.96 -12.82 7.66
CA VAL A 50 24.82 -13.47 8.98
C VAL A 50 23.41 -13.26 9.51
N VAL A 51 22.91 -12.02 9.45
CA VAL A 51 21.56 -11.68 9.92
C VAL A 51 20.47 -12.40 9.11
N GLU A 52 20.63 -12.52 7.79
CA GLU A 52 19.72 -13.26 6.91
C GLU A 52 19.56 -14.72 7.35
N SER A 53 20.69 -15.39 7.65
CA SER A 53 20.69 -16.77 8.15
C SER A 53 19.99 -16.89 9.52
N LEU A 54 20.11 -15.87 10.37
CA LEU A 54 19.47 -15.82 11.68
C LEU A 54 17.95 -15.59 11.58
N ILE A 55 17.50 -14.77 10.63
CA ILE A 55 16.07 -14.55 10.35
C ILE A 55 15.39 -15.90 10.03
N GLU A 56 16.00 -16.69 9.15
CA GLU A 56 15.48 -18.02 8.80
C GLU A 56 15.54 -18.99 9.99
N LYS A 57 16.72 -19.10 10.64
CA LYS A 57 16.93 -19.98 11.81
C LYS A 57 15.89 -19.75 12.91
N TRP A 58 15.54 -18.50 13.16
CA TRP A 58 14.62 -18.11 14.24
C TRP A 58 13.19 -17.85 13.77
N SER A 59 12.90 -18.06 12.47
CA SER A 59 11.58 -17.80 11.88
C SER A 59 11.05 -16.40 12.20
N MET A 60 11.93 -15.40 12.11
CA MET A 60 11.56 -14.01 12.34
C MET A 60 10.67 -13.50 11.19
N GLY A 61 9.75 -12.60 11.50
CA GLY A 61 8.97 -11.93 10.47
C GLY A 61 9.85 -10.95 9.72
N ASP A 62 9.89 -11.03 8.40
CA ASP A 62 10.71 -10.16 7.54
C ASP A 62 9.86 -9.48 6.48
N VAL A 63 9.91 -8.14 6.46
CA VAL A 63 9.27 -7.31 5.44
C VAL A 63 10.34 -6.57 4.66
N VAL A 64 10.50 -6.94 3.40
CA VAL A 64 11.44 -6.31 2.47
C VAL A 64 10.84 -5.01 1.93
N ILE A 65 11.64 -3.94 1.89
CA ILE A 65 11.26 -2.65 1.33
C ILE A 65 12.41 -2.15 0.44
N THR A 66 12.06 -1.60 -0.72
CA THR A 66 13.05 -0.92 -1.57
C THR A 66 12.93 0.59 -1.39
N LYS A 67 14.04 1.23 -1.00
CA LYS A 67 14.15 2.68 -0.87
C LYS A 67 14.81 3.28 -2.10
N PHE A 68 14.10 4.18 -2.75
CA PHE A 68 14.57 4.93 -3.91
C PHE A 68 15.02 6.34 -3.50
N THR A 69 16.03 6.84 -4.19
CA THR A 69 16.43 8.24 -4.10
C THR A 69 15.46 9.13 -4.86
N MET A 70 15.40 10.41 -4.51
CA MET A 70 14.58 11.37 -5.27
C MET A 70 15.01 11.51 -6.74
N SER A 71 16.30 11.27 -7.05
CA SER A 71 16.80 11.27 -8.43
C SER A 71 16.23 10.09 -9.23
N GLU A 72 16.16 8.91 -8.62
CA GLU A 72 15.54 7.73 -9.24
C GLU A 72 14.03 7.95 -9.45
N LEU A 73 13.32 8.44 -8.44
CA LEU A 73 11.88 8.72 -8.56
C LEU A 73 11.57 9.76 -9.65
N LYS A 74 12.39 10.81 -9.79
CA LYS A 74 12.19 11.86 -10.80
C LYS A 74 12.49 11.43 -12.24
N LYS A 75 13.29 10.37 -12.42
CA LYS A 75 13.64 9.83 -13.74
C LYS A 75 12.60 8.84 -14.27
N ALA A 76 11.80 8.24 -13.39
CA ALA A 76 10.78 7.28 -13.76
C ALA A 76 9.68 7.94 -14.61
N ASP A 77 9.26 7.26 -15.68
CA ASP A 77 8.15 7.73 -16.52
C ASP A 77 6.80 7.54 -15.83
N SER A 78 6.70 6.48 -15.03
CA SER A 78 5.54 6.17 -14.20
C SER A 78 5.98 5.56 -12.88
N LEU A 79 5.12 5.71 -11.87
CA LEU A 79 5.40 5.23 -10.52
C LEU A 79 4.16 4.54 -9.96
N ARG A 80 4.38 3.45 -9.23
CA ARG A 80 3.36 2.88 -8.35
C ARG A 80 3.23 3.74 -7.10
N MET A 81 2.04 4.25 -6.86
CA MET A 81 1.67 4.98 -5.65
C MET A 81 1.28 3.98 -4.56
N ILE A 82 1.92 4.07 -3.39
CA ILE A 82 1.59 3.25 -2.21
C ILE A 82 1.39 4.14 -1.00
N THR A 83 0.57 3.73 -0.06
CA THR A 83 0.40 4.50 1.18
C THR A 83 1.64 4.39 2.07
N SER A 84 1.96 5.48 2.78
CA SER A 84 2.85 5.46 3.93
C SER A 84 2.11 5.75 5.24
N TRP A 85 0.78 5.88 5.18
CA TRP A 85 -0.07 6.10 6.34
C TRP A 85 -1.43 5.42 6.15
N HIS A 86 -1.60 4.31 6.88
CA HIS A 86 -2.92 3.72 7.07
C HIS A 86 -3.58 4.34 8.30
N HIS A 87 -4.86 4.71 8.19
CA HIS A 87 -5.58 5.30 9.30
C HIS A 87 -7.07 4.93 9.28
N GLY A 88 -7.55 4.27 10.33
CA GLY A 88 -8.95 3.88 10.46
C GLY A 88 -9.35 2.71 9.55
N TYR A 89 -10.60 2.28 9.71
CA TYR A 89 -11.19 1.14 9.01
C TYR A 89 -12.46 1.59 8.28
N PRO A 90 -12.77 1.02 7.10
CA PRO A 90 -14.04 1.25 6.43
C PRO A 90 -15.18 0.70 7.27
N GLN A 91 -16.32 1.38 7.26
CA GLN A 91 -17.45 1.07 8.13
C GLN A 91 -18.68 0.53 7.37
N PRO A 92 -19.49 -0.35 8.00
CA PRO A 92 -19.27 -0.99 9.30
C PRO A 92 -18.10 -1.99 9.25
N ASP A 93 -17.22 -1.96 10.26
CA ASP A 93 -16.03 -2.83 10.30
C ASP A 93 -16.30 -4.22 10.89
N ASP A 94 -17.41 -4.39 11.60
CA ASP A 94 -17.83 -5.68 12.12
C ASP A 94 -18.21 -6.64 10.99
N ASP A 95 -17.69 -7.87 11.07
CA ASP A 95 -17.89 -8.95 10.10
C ASP A 95 -17.68 -8.52 8.62
N PHE A 96 -16.77 -7.57 8.39
CA PHE A 96 -16.47 -7.00 7.07
C PHE A 96 -17.70 -6.41 6.34
N ARG A 97 -18.74 -5.98 7.07
CA ARG A 97 -20.01 -5.48 6.48
C ARG A 97 -19.83 -4.24 5.61
N TYR A 98 -18.73 -3.50 5.74
CA TYR A 98 -18.36 -2.41 4.84
C TYR A 98 -18.35 -2.85 3.37
N LEU A 99 -18.07 -4.13 3.07
CA LEU A 99 -18.14 -4.68 1.73
C LEU A 99 -19.53 -4.47 1.13
N SER A 100 -20.57 -4.95 1.81
CA SER A 100 -21.96 -4.76 1.36
C SER A 100 -22.46 -3.31 1.44
N ALA A 101 -21.83 -2.46 2.24
CA ALA A 101 -22.24 -1.08 2.43
C ALA A 101 -21.76 -0.12 1.32
N SER A 102 -20.65 -0.46 0.66
CA SER A 102 -19.99 0.41 -0.33
C SER A 102 -19.68 -0.25 -1.67
N PHE A 103 -19.77 -1.59 -1.76
CA PHE A 103 -19.41 -2.34 -2.95
C PHE A 103 -20.56 -3.21 -3.46
N ASP A 104 -20.67 -3.28 -4.79
CA ASP A 104 -21.32 -4.38 -5.49
C ASP A 104 -20.45 -5.63 -5.35
N LEU A 105 -21.08 -6.70 -4.88
CA LEU A 105 -20.46 -7.99 -4.60
C LEU A 105 -20.89 -9.08 -5.59
N THR A 106 -21.56 -8.74 -6.69
CA THR A 106 -22.03 -9.71 -7.69
C THR A 106 -20.90 -10.59 -8.23
N GLU A 107 -19.73 -9.99 -8.49
CA GLU A 107 -18.53 -10.68 -8.98
C GLU A 107 -17.50 -10.99 -7.87
N PHE A 108 -17.84 -10.70 -6.61
CA PHE A 108 -16.92 -10.84 -5.49
C PHE A 108 -16.73 -12.31 -5.08
N CYS A 109 -15.50 -12.69 -4.79
CA CYS A 109 -15.18 -14.00 -4.20
C CYS A 109 -14.62 -13.81 -2.79
N ASP A 110 -15.38 -14.27 -1.79
CA ASP A 110 -15.05 -14.27 -0.37
C ASP A 110 -13.73 -15.00 -0.04
N LYS A 111 -13.36 -16.02 -0.83
CA LYS A 111 -12.11 -16.76 -0.64
C LYS A 111 -10.86 -15.99 -1.01
N CYS A 112 -10.90 -15.16 -2.06
CA CYS A 112 -9.69 -14.48 -2.54
C CYS A 112 -9.75 -12.95 -2.50
N GLY A 113 -10.91 -12.36 -2.27
CA GLY A 113 -11.14 -10.91 -2.21
C GLY A 113 -11.36 -10.23 -3.57
N ILE A 114 -11.25 -10.95 -4.68
CA ILE A 114 -11.32 -10.38 -6.04
C ILE A 114 -12.79 -10.09 -6.42
N GLY A 115 -13.00 -8.99 -7.14
CA GLY A 115 -14.25 -8.75 -7.88
C GLY A 115 -15.27 -7.85 -7.17
N LYS A 116 -14.91 -7.22 -6.06
CA LYS A 116 -15.71 -6.12 -5.50
C LYS A 116 -15.63 -4.89 -6.42
N TYR A 117 -16.75 -4.21 -6.63
CA TYR A 117 -16.81 -2.96 -7.39
C TYR A 117 -17.46 -1.88 -6.54
N GLN A 118 -16.78 -0.75 -6.32
CA GLN A 118 -17.34 0.30 -5.46
C GLN A 118 -18.48 1.01 -6.19
N ASN A 119 -19.69 0.95 -5.62
CA ASN A 119 -20.90 1.56 -6.18
C ASN A 119 -21.57 2.55 -5.20
N ALA A 120 -21.03 2.69 -4.00
CA ALA A 120 -21.48 3.67 -3.01
C ALA A 120 -20.27 4.28 -2.26
N PRO A 121 -20.44 5.45 -1.62
CA PRO A 121 -19.39 6.09 -0.84
C PRO A 121 -18.82 5.19 0.25
N ILE A 122 -17.51 5.31 0.48
CA ILE A 122 -16.86 4.71 1.65
C ILE A 122 -17.30 5.46 2.92
N ARG A 123 -17.44 4.72 4.02
CA ARG A 123 -17.84 5.24 5.32
C ARG A 123 -16.70 5.19 6.33
N MET A 124 -16.61 6.20 7.17
CA MET A 124 -15.66 6.27 8.30
C MET A 124 -16.41 6.62 9.60
N VAL A 125 -15.86 6.20 10.74
CA VAL A 125 -16.45 6.53 12.06
C VAL A 125 -16.36 8.02 12.35
N GLN A 126 -15.29 8.69 11.89
CA GLN A 126 -15.03 10.09 12.16
C GLN A 126 -14.06 10.67 11.12
N GLU A 127 -13.87 11.98 11.17
CA GLU A 127 -12.83 12.69 10.43
C GLU A 127 -11.43 12.13 10.78
N PRO A 128 -10.54 11.94 9.79
CA PRO A 128 -9.16 11.56 10.04
C PRO A 128 -8.40 12.62 10.83
N LYS A 129 -7.53 12.18 11.74
CA LYS A 129 -6.58 13.08 12.42
C LYS A 129 -5.34 13.27 11.54
N TRP A 130 -5.42 14.19 10.60
CA TRP A 130 -4.39 14.42 9.56
C TRP A 130 -2.99 14.72 10.10
N GLY A 131 -2.87 15.53 11.15
CA GLY A 131 -1.56 16.00 11.60
C GLY A 131 -0.80 16.67 10.44
N GLU A 132 0.41 16.19 10.14
CA GLU A 132 1.19 16.66 8.99
C GLU A 132 0.91 15.90 7.69
N LYS A 133 0.01 14.91 7.69
CA LYS A 133 -0.30 14.07 6.53
C LYS A 133 -1.43 14.67 5.71
N ASN A 134 -1.48 14.31 4.44
CA ASN A 134 -2.42 14.88 3.45
C ASN A 134 -3.10 13.82 2.59
N ILE A 135 -2.52 12.62 2.56
CA ILE A 135 -2.99 11.47 1.81
C ILE A 135 -3.01 10.30 2.79
N LEU A 136 -4.10 9.51 2.78
CA LEU A 136 -4.21 8.30 3.58
C LEU A 136 -4.84 7.17 2.78
N GLN A 137 -4.70 5.98 3.34
CA GLN A 137 -5.44 4.79 2.94
C GLN A 137 -6.12 4.18 4.17
N LEU A 138 -7.31 3.64 4.03
CA LEU A 138 -7.95 2.88 5.12
C LEU A 138 -7.33 1.49 5.21
N HIS A 139 -7.34 0.90 6.41
CA HIS A 139 -7.07 -0.53 6.52
C HIS A 139 -8.09 -1.34 5.69
N TRP A 140 -7.67 -2.49 5.15
CA TRP A 140 -8.47 -3.41 4.30
C TRP A 140 -8.89 -2.91 2.91
N ILE A 141 -8.57 -1.65 2.55
CA ILE A 141 -8.82 -1.11 1.21
C ILE A 141 -7.50 -0.57 0.67
N TYR A 142 -6.81 -1.38 -0.13
CA TYR A 142 -5.44 -1.12 -0.59
C TYR A 142 -5.35 -0.46 -1.98
N ASP A 143 -6.48 -0.24 -2.64
CA ASP A 143 -6.60 0.37 -3.96
C ASP A 143 -7.47 1.64 -3.98
N GLU A 144 -7.72 2.24 -2.81
CA GLU A 144 -8.37 3.55 -2.68
C GLU A 144 -7.51 4.50 -1.85
N PHE A 145 -7.49 5.78 -2.23
CA PHE A 145 -6.81 6.84 -1.51
C PHE A 145 -7.77 7.95 -1.13
N PHE A 146 -7.50 8.54 0.02
CA PHE A 146 -8.29 9.62 0.59
C PHE A 146 -7.39 10.81 0.87
N VAL A 147 -7.89 12.01 0.63
CA VAL A 147 -7.12 13.26 0.75
C VAL A 147 -7.95 14.36 1.39
N LEU A 148 -7.27 15.41 1.85
CA LEU A 148 -7.92 16.68 2.18
C LEU A 148 -8.61 17.26 0.92
N PRO A 149 -9.80 17.87 1.02
CA PRO A 149 -10.49 18.48 -0.13
C PRO A 149 -9.63 19.49 -0.90
N ASP A 150 -8.91 20.37 -0.20
CA ASP A 150 -7.98 21.33 -0.80
C ASP A 150 -6.85 20.67 -1.59
N VAL A 151 -6.39 19.50 -1.14
CA VAL A 151 -5.34 18.73 -1.79
C VAL A 151 -5.88 18.10 -3.07
N TRP A 152 -7.10 17.55 -3.04
CA TRP A 152 -7.78 17.11 -4.25
C TRP A 152 -7.89 18.24 -5.27
N GLU A 153 -8.41 19.40 -4.85
CA GLU A 153 -8.65 20.53 -5.76
C GLU A 153 -7.37 21.09 -6.38
N LYS A 154 -6.29 21.22 -5.60
CA LYS A 154 -5.03 21.81 -6.07
C LYS A 154 -4.17 20.83 -6.85
N VAL A 155 -4.18 19.55 -6.51
CA VAL A 155 -3.20 18.57 -7.02
C VAL A 155 -3.82 17.55 -7.95
N PHE A 156 -5.02 17.02 -7.64
CA PHE A 156 -5.59 15.88 -8.37
C PHE A 156 -6.61 16.30 -9.44
N LYS A 157 -7.47 17.28 -9.13
CA LYS A 157 -8.48 17.84 -10.05
C LYS A 157 -7.87 18.36 -11.37
N PRO A 158 -6.71 19.06 -11.39
CA PRO A 158 -6.10 19.51 -12.66
C PRO A 158 -5.64 18.36 -13.58
N PHE A 159 -5.52 17.14 -13.05
CA PHE A 159 -5.17 15.93 -13.79
C PHE A 159 -6.39 15.12 -14.23
N GLY A 160 -7.60 15.65 -14.00
CA GLY A 160 -8.86 15.00 -14.35
C GLY A 160 -9.27 13.88 -13.39
N ILE A 161 -8.70 13.84 -12.18
CA ILE A 161 -9.04 12.86 -11.15
C ILE A 161 -10.27 13.35 -10.40
N GLY A 162 -11.34 12.56 -10.43
CA GLY A 162 -12.59 12.87 -9.74
C GLY A 162 -12.47 12.78 -8.22
N CYS A 163 -13.51 13.23 -7.53
CA CYS A 163 -13.65 13.06 -6.08
C CYS A 163 -15.01 12.43 -5.76
N VAL A 164 -15.03 11.58 -4.74
CA VAL A 164 -16.23 10.98 -4.17
C VAL A 164 -16.33 11.38 -2.70
N PRO A 165 -17.53 11.72 -2.18
CA PRO A 165 -17.71 12.05 -0.77
C PRO A 165 -17.37 10.84 0.11
N VAL A 166 -16.97 11.11 1.34
CA VAL A 166 -16.83 10.09 2.40
C VAL A 166 -17.91 10.33 3.43
N ILE A 167 -18.57 9.28 3.89
CA ILE A 167 -19.76 9.40 4.75
C ILE A 167 -19.43 9.04 6.19
N HIS A 168 -19.91 9.85 7.14
CA HIS A 168 -19.91 9.50 8.55
C HIS A 168 -20.85 8.33 8.79
N HIS A 169 -20.31 7.22 9.32
CA HIS A 169 -21.00 5.93 9.35
C HIS A 169 -22.38 5.99 10.03
N LEU A 170 -22.47 6.63 11.21
CA LEU A 170 -23.70 6.61 12.02
C LEU A 170 -24.74 7.64 11.58
N SER A 171 -24.30 8.82 11.11
CA SER A 171 -25.23 9.91 10.77
C SER A 171 -25.62 9.93 9.29
N GLY A 172 -24.86 9.26 8.42
CA GLY A 172 -25.07 9.31 6.98
C GLY A 172 -24.68 10.66 6.34
N ILE A 173 -24.09 11.58 7.12
CA ILE A 173 -23.69 12.90 6.64
C ILE A 173 -22.28 12.83 6.05
N GLU A 174 -22.03 13.59 4.98
CA GLU A 174 -20.70 13.74 4.39
C GLU A 174 -19.69 14.33 5.37
N LEU A 175 -18.50 13.73 5.41
CA LEU A 175 -17.33 14.23 6.12
C LEU A 175 -16.70 15.38 5.33
N LYS A 176 -16.24 16.40 6.06
CA LYS A 176 -15.78 17.66 5.51
C LYS A 176 -14.27 17.71 5.31
N THR A 177 -13.49 16.93 6.06
CA THR A 177 -12.02 16.99 6.01
C THR A 177 -11.42 15.91 5.15
N VAL A 178 -12.23 15.07 4.50
CA VAL A 178 -11.75 13.95 3.72
C VAL A 178 -12.64 13.70 2.51
N VAL A 179 -12.00 13.51 1.35
CA VAL A 179 -12.63 13.02 0.12
C VAL A 179 -11.88 11.81 -0.39
N GLN A 180 -12.57 10.91 -1.09
CA GLN A 180 -11.94 9.81 -1.81
C GLN A 180 -11.56 10.27 -3.21
N LEU A 181 -10.38 9.89 -3.69
CA LEU A 181 -9.99 10.06 -5.09
C LEU A 181 -10.71 9.04 -5.96
N ASP A 182 -11.33 9.48 -7.06
CA ASP A 182 -11.91 8.56 -8.04
C ASP A 182 -10.81 7.93 -8.92
N LEU A 183 -10.34 6.75 -8.51
CA LEU A 183 -9.24 6.03 -9.16
C LEU A 183 -9.74 4.83 -10.00
N ASN A 184 -10.99 4.85 -10.48
CA ASN A 184 -11.63 3.70 -11.11
C ASN A 184 -11.19 3.37 -12.55
N THR A 185 -10.30 4.17 -13.14
CA THR A 185 -9.75 3.88 -14.47
C THR A 185 -8.84 2.67 -14.41
N ILE A 186 -9.17 1.60 -15.13
CA ILE A 186 -8.28 0.44 -15.31
C ILE A 186 -7.34 0.69 -16.49
N ALA A 187 -6.09 0.24 -16.39
CA ALA A 187 -5.11 0.33 -17.47
C ALA A 187 -5.55 -0.50 -18.70
N ASP A 188 -5.31 0.03 -19.90
CA ASP A 188 -5.61 -0.65 -21.17
C ASP A 188 -4.60 -1.75 -21.53
N SER A 189 -3.52 -1.88 -20.75
CA SER A 189 -2.50 -2.91 -20.94
C SER A 189 -2.11 -3.59 -19.63
N GLU A 190 -1.59 -4.80 -19.76
CA GLU A 190 -1.07 -5.61 -18.66
C GLU A 190 0.29 -5.09 -18.17
N LEU A 191 0.69 -5.53 -16.97
CA LEU A 191 2.04 -5.35 -16.46
C LEU A 191 3.02 -6.32 -17.14
N GLN A 192 4.25 -5.85 -17.35
CA GLN A 192 5.38 -6.66 -17.81
C GLN A 192 5.93 -7.52 -16.65
N LEU A 193 5.15 -8.51 -16.23
CA LEU A 193 5.52 -9.43 -15.15
C LEU A 193 6.44 -10.54 -15.67
N SER A 194 7.38 -10.97 -14.83
CA SER A 194 8.18 -12.15 -15.12
C SER A 194 7.33 -13.43 -15.05
N LYS A 195 7.73 -14.47 -15.79
CA LYS A 195 6.98 -15.74 -15.83
C LYS A 195 6.94 -16.46 -14.48
N ASP A 196 7.95 -16.22 -13.66
CA ASP A 196 8.16 -16.77 -12.32
C ASP A 196 7.60 -15.88 -11.21
N GLN A 197 6.94 -14.75 -11.54
CA GLN A 197 6.33 -13.88 -10.56
C GLN A 197 5.38 -14.70 -9.65
N PRO A 198 5.62 -14.72 -8.32
CA PRO A 198 4.79 -15.48 -7.39
C PRO A 198 3.32 -15.05 -7.46
N CYS A 199 2.43 -16.04 -7.55
CA CYS A 199 0.99 -15.83 -7.62
C CYS A 199 0.21 -16.96 -6.96
N GLU A 200 -1.04 -16.64 -6.61
CA GLU A 200 -2.03 -17.56 -6.07
C GLU A 200 -3.18 -17.70 -7.08
N LEU A 201 -3.63 -18.95 -7.30
CA LEU A 201 -4.88 -19.23 -8.00
C LEU A 201 -5.96 -19.54 -6.96
N CYS A 202 -7.06 -18.80 -7.00
CA CYS A 202 -8.18 -19.05 -6.09
C CYS A 202 -8.78 -20.43 -6.35
N THR A 203 -8.92 -21.25 -5.31
CA THR A 203 -9.54 -22.59 -5.41
C THR A 203 -11.02 -22.53 -5.73
N SER A 204 -11.70 -21.43 -5.40
CA SER A 204 -13.15 -21.24 -5.62
C SER A 204 -13.46 -20.63 -6.99
N CYS A 205 -12.92 -19.45 -7.31
CA CYS A 205 -13.26 -18.73 -8.55
C CYS A 205 -12.20 -18.83 -9.65
N ARG A 206 -11.09 -19.55 -9.42
CA ARG A 206 -9.98 -19.76 -10.37
C ARG A 206 -9.24 -18.50 -10.85
N ARG A 207 -9.64 -17.31 -10.41
CA ARG A 207 -8.95 -16.04 -10.70
C ARG A 207 -7.58 -16.02 -10.04
N LYS A 208 -6.64 -15.37 -10.73
CA LYS A 208 -5.24 -15.21 -10.32
C LYS A 208 -5.06 -13.89 -9.56
N LYS A 209 -4.25 -13.91 -8.51
CA LYS A 209 -3.64 -12.70 -7.93
C LYS A 209 -2.16 -12.94 -7.68
N TYR A 210 -1.37 -11.89 -7.83
CA TYR A 210 0.07 -11.92 -7.58
C TYR A 210 0.37 -11.59 -6.12
N LEU A 211 1.44 -12.16 -5.57
CA LEU A 211 1.92 -11.70 -4.27
C LEU A 211 2.43 -10.25 -4.40
N PRO A 212 2.39 -9.46 -3.31
CA PRO A 212 2.88 -8.09 -3.33
C PRO A 212 4.35 -8.01 -3.78
N ILE A 213 4.63 -7.11 -4.72
CA ILE A 213 6.00 -6.84 -5.16
C ILE A 213 6.60 -5.81 -4.21
N CYS A 214 7.57 -6.26 -3.41
CA CYS A 214 8.20 -5.49 -2.34
C CYS A 214 9.70 -5.20 -2.58
N ARG A 215 10.32 -5.90 -3.55
CA ARG A 215 11.74 -5.75 -3.91
C ARG A 215 11.89 -5.18 -5.32
N GLY A 216 12.79 -4.22 -5.48
CA GLY A 216 13.16 -3.62 -6.75
C GLY A 216 12.09 -2.67 -7.31
N LEU A 217 12.23 -2.38 -8.60
CA LEU A 217 11.27 -1.60 -9.37
C LEU A 217 9.92 -2.30 -9.42
N PHE A 218 8.85 -1.53 -9.55
CA PHE A 218 7.56 -2.10 -9.90
C PHE A 218 7.55 -2.43 -11.40
N PRO A 219 6.85 -3.46 -11.86
CA PRO A 219 6.73 -3.75 -13.28
C PRO A 219 6.09 -2.57 -14.04
N SER A 220 6.65 -2.24 -15.20
CA SER A 220 6.02 -1.29 -16.12
C SER A 220 4.82 -1.90 -16.82
N LEU A 221 3.89 -1.06 -17.26
CA LEU A 221 2.82 -1.47 -18.18
C LEU A 221 3.40 -1.74 -19.58
N VAL A 222 2.78 -2.64 -20.35
CA VAL A 222 3.18 -2.90 -21.75
C VAL A 222 3.01 -1.64 -22.60
N THR A 223 1.99 -0.84 -22.33
CA THR A 223 1.74 0.45 -23.00
C THR A 223 1.61 1.56 -21.97
N THR A 224 2.26 2.70 -22.24
CA THR A 224 2.16 3.88 -21.39
C THR A 224 0.71 4.38 -21.34
N PRO A 225 0.12 4.54 -20.14
CA PRO A 225 -1.23 5.08 -20.01
C PRO A 225 -1.35 6.50 -20.55
N THR A 226 -2.48 6.80 -21.18
CA THR A 226 -2.85 8.18 -21.56
C THR A 226 -3.35 8.99 -20.36
N LYS A 227 -3.91 8.29 -19.36
CA LYS A 227 -4.44 8.87 -18.12
C LYS A 227 -3.33 9.06 -17.09
N GLN A 228 -3.55 10.01 -16.19
CA GLN A 228 -2.55 10.45 -15.20
C GLN A 228 -2.47 9.51 -14.00
N ASN A 229 -3.50 8.68 -13.82
CA ASN A 229 -3.56 7.55 -12.92
C ASN A 229 -4.32 6.40 -13.57
N VAL A 230 -3.92 5.17 -13.27
CA VAL A 230 -4.67 3.95 -13.62
C VAL A 230 -4.49 2.90 -12.51
N LYS A 231 -5.49 2.04 -12.35
CA LYS A 231 -5.36 0.77 -11.63
C LYS A 231 -4.87 -0.32 -12.60
N THR A 232 -4.03 -1.23 -12.14
CA THR A 232 -3.54 -2.36 -12.94
C THR A 232 -4.68 -3.32 -13.32
N GLN A 233 -4.48 -4.10 -14.38
CA GLN A 233 -5.41 -5.20 -14.72
C GLN A 233 -5.27 -6.36 -13.72
N GLU A 234 -4.07 -6.54 -13.22
CA GLU A 234 -3.68 -7.56 -12.27
C GLU A 234 -4.15 -7.23 -10.86
N TYR A 235 -4.55 -8.28 -10.14
CA TYR A 235 -4.79 -8.23 -8.71
C TYR A 235 -3.52 -8.62 -7.95
N PHE A 236 -3.30 -7.96 -6.82
CA PHE A 236 -2.26 -8.26 -5.86
C PHE A 236 -2.88 -8.62 -4.51
N GLY A 237 -2.20 -9.44 -3.72
CA GLY A 237 -2.57 -9.75 -2.35
C GLY A 237 -2.43 -11.23 -2.00
N SER A 238 -2.88 -11.59 -0.80
CA SER A 238 -2.83 -12.94 -0.25
C SER A 238 -4.09 -13.24 0.57
N GLY A 239 -4.41 -14.52 0.76
CA GLY A 239 -5.58 -14.95 1.54
C GLY A 239 -6.90 -14.37 1.00
N ALA A 240 -7.72 -13.73 1.84
CA ALA A 240 -8.96 -13.08 1.42
C ALA A 240 -8.78 -11.61 0.96
N SER A 241 -7.54 -11.09 0.90
CA SER A 241 -7.26 -9.73 0.46
C SER A 241 -6.83 -9.69 -1.01
N ALA A 242 -7.44 -8.80 -1.78
CA ALA A 242 -7.04 -8.49 -3.14
C ALA A 242 -7.26 -7.02 -3.47
N TRP A 243 -6.34 -6.43 -4.24
CA TRP A 243 -6.41 -5.04 -4.70
C TRP A 243 -5.73 -4.89 -6.06
N LYS A 244 -5.99 -3.79 -6.76
CA LYS A 244 -5.23 -3.41 -7.96
C LYS A 244 -4.20 -2.34 -7.60
N SER A 245 -2.99 -2.45 -8.14
CA SER A 245 -1.97 -1.42 -7.87
C SER A 245 -2.31 -0.13 -8.62
N ILE A 246 -2.00 1.02 -8.02
CA ILE A 246 -2.25 2.32 -8.62
C ILE A 246 -0.96 2.85 -9.22
N ILE A 247 -0.98 3.09 -10.52
CA ILE A 247 0.12 3.69 -11.29
C ILE A 247 -0.22 5.14 -11.58
N ILE A 248 0.73 6.04 -11.36
CA ILE A 248 0.61 7.47 -11.67
C ILE A 248 1.68 7.91 -12.66
N SER A 249 1.39 8.97 -13.40
CA SER A 249 2.37 9.60 -14.27
C SER A 249 3.47 10.34 -13.49
N SER A 250 4.65 10.47 -14.09
CA SER A 250 5.72 11.31 -13.56
C SER A 250 5.28 12.76 -13.29
N ARG A 251 4.37 13.30 -14.13
CA ARG A 251 3.82 14.65 -13.97
C ARG A 251 2.96 14.79 -12.71
N LEU A 252 2.10 13.80 -12.40
CA LEU A 252 1.31 13.81 -11.18
C LEU A 252 2.22 13.65 -9.95
N PHE A 253 3.21 12.75 -10.01
CA PHE A 253 4.23 12.61 -8.96
C PHE A 253 4.98 13.93 -8.69
N GLN A 254 5.36 14.66 -9.73
CA GLN A 254 6.01 15.97 -9.58
C GLN A 254 5.11 16.98 -8.86
N GLN A 255 3.80 17.00 -9.14
CA GLN A 255 2.87 17.88 -8.44
C GLN A 255 2.65 17.49 -6.97
N ILE A 256 2.59 16.19 -6.69
CA ILE A 256 2.55 15.67 -5.31
C ILE A 256 3.82 16.11 -4.55
N THR A 257 4.99 15.99 -5.18
CA THR A 257 6.27 16.38 -4.59
C THR A 257 6.38 17.91 -4.40
N LEU A 258 5.93 18.69 -5.39
CA LEU A 258 5.96 20.16 -5.35
C LEU A 258 5.13 20.71 -4.18
N HIS A 259 4.02 20.05 -3.86
CA HIS A 259 3.16 20.42 -2.73
C HIS A 259 3.57 19.74 -1.41
N GLU A 260 4.70 19.01 -1.39
CA GLU A 260 5.24 18.33 -0.22
C GLU A 260 4.25 17.40 0.49
N LEU A 261 3.32 16.78 -0.27
CA LEU A 261 2.25 15.99 0.34
C LEU A 261 2.81 14.76 1.04
N LYS A 262 2.35 14.52 2.28
CA LYS A 262 2.78 13.39 3.10
C LYS A 262 1.69 12.31 3.22
N GLY A 263 2.12 11.08 3.51
CA GLY A 263 1.24 9.91 3.69
C GLY A 263 1.21 8.95 2.50
N VAL A 264 2.07 9.19 1.52
CA VAL A 264 2.30 8.34 0.34
C VAL A 264 3.80 8.05 0.20
N ASN A 265 4.13 6.93 -0.45
CA ASN A 265 5.46 6.59 -0.98
C ASN A 265 5.31 6.16 -2.45
N PHE A 266 6.44 6.09 -3.17
CA PHE A 266 6.44 5.75 -4.59
C PHE A 266 7.49 4.70 -4.92
N ILE A 267 7.17 3.84 -5.88
CA ILE A 267 8.09 2.85 -6.46
C ILE A 267 8.15 3.12 -7.97
N PRO A 268 9.33 3.41 -8.55
CA PRO A 268 9.49 3.55 -10.00
C PRO A 268 9.08 2.30 -10.76
N CYS A 269 8.50 2.48 -11.95
CA CYS A 269 8.21 1.37 -12.85
C CYS A 269 9.35 1.07 -13.83
N ASN A 270 10.29 2.01 -14.02
CA ASN A 270 11.45 1.93 -14.90
C ASN A 270 12.63 2.77 -14.39
#